data_AF-A0A6N9QA82-F1
#
_entry.id   AF-A0A6N9QA82-F1
#
_cell.length_a   1.000
_cell.length_b   1.000
_cell.length_c   1.000
_cell.angle_alpha   90.00
_cell.angle_beta   90.00
_cell.angle_gamma   90.00
#
_symmetry.space_group_name_H-M   'P 1'
#
loop_
_entity.id
_entity.type
_entity.pdbx_description
1 polymer ?
#
loop_
_entity_poly.entity_id
_entity_poly.type
_entity_poly.pdbx_seq_one_letter_code
_entity_poly.pdbx_strand_id
1 'polypeptide(L)' 'MDFNAVIVNLQSLPEDKQWQCLENIKKNAADMKARLEENLDRKESAAGIPATGMAVLRQQHALIQTIEAWIESMSCV' A
#
# COMPACT_ATOMS: atom_id res chain seq x y z
N MET A 1 -3.04 -5.23 13.52
CA MET A 1 -4.40 -4.83 13.14
C MET A 1 -4.64 -5.31 11.73
N ASP A 2 -5.80 -5.88 11.44
CA ASP A 2 -6.16 -6.30 10.08
C ASP A 2 -6.51 -5.05 9.25
N PHE A 3 -5.83 -4.88 8.11
CA PHE A 3 -6.05 -3.73 7.22
C PHE A 3 -7.50 -3.64 6.72
N ASN A 4 -8.09 -4.77 6.34
CA ASN A 4 -9.45 -4.82 5.84
C ASN A 4 -10.45 -4.44 6.94
N ALA A 5 -10.20 -4.89 8.18
CA ALA A 5 -10.99 -4.49 9.32
C ALA A 5 -10.88 -2.99 9.61
N VAL A 6 -9.69 -2.39 9.44
CA VAL A 6 -9.50 -0.94 9.60
C VAL A 6 -10.27 -0.16 8.54
N ILE A 7 -10.19 -0.55 7.26
CA ILE A 7 -10.89 0.15 6.16
C ILE A 7 -12.41 0.12 6.36
N VAL A 8 -12.98 -1.07 6.63
CA VAL A 8 -14.44 -1.23 6.75
C VAL A 8 -15.02 -0.38 7.88
N ASN A 9 -14.24 -0.13 8.93
CA ASN A 9 -14.67 0.66 10.08
C ASN A 9 -14.27 2.14 10.00
N LEU A 10 -13.57 2.57 8.95
CA LEU A 10 -13.02 3.92 8.84
C LEU A 10 -14.11 4.98 9.02
N GLN A 11 -15.21 4.89 8.26
CA GLN A 11 -16.32 5.85 8.33
C GLN A 11 -17.09 5.82 9.65
N SER A 12 -16.92 4.77 10.47
CA SER A 12 -17.55 4.66 11.78
C SER A 12 -16.75 5.37 12.88
N LEU A 13 -15.52 5.82 12.58
CA LEU A 13 -14.70 6.58 13.51
C LEU A 13 -15.15 8.06 13.54
N PRO A 14 -14.93 8.77 14.66
CA PRO A 14 -14.97 10.23 14.69
C PRO A 14 -14.03 10.87 13.65
N GLU A 15 -14.40 12.03 13.09
CA GLU A 15 -13.67 12.68 11.97
C GLU A 15 -12.18 12.91 12.24
N ASP A 16 -11.82 13.35 13.45
CA ASP A 16 -10.43 13.54 13.88
C ASP A 16 -9.62 12.23 13.80
N LYS A 17 -10.26 11.12 14.17
CA LYS A 17 -9.67 9.79 14.12
C LYS A 17 -9.67 9.20 12.70
N GLN A 18 -10.61 9.58 11.85
CA GLN A 18 -10.59 9.19 10.43
C GLN A 18 -9.36 9.78 9.74
N TRP A 19 -9.11 11.08 9.91
CA TRP A 19 -7.95 11.75 9.36
C TRP A 19 -6.64 11.15 9.86
N GLN A 20 -6.52 10.92 11.17
CA GLN A 20 -5.34 10.28 11.73
C GLN A 20 -5.15 8.85 11.19
N CYS A 21 -6.24 8.10 11.00
CA CYS A 21 -6.19 6.76 10.42
C CYS A 21 -5.71 6.81 8.97
N LEU A 22 -6.27 7.72 8.14
CA LEU A 22 -5.89 7.90 6.74
C LEU A 22 -4.41 8.30 6.59
N GLU A 23 -3.91 9.24 7.40
CA GLU A 23 -2.50 9.63 7.40
C GLU A 23 -1.57 8.46 7.77
N ASN A 24 -1.96 7.65 8.77
CA ASN A 24 -1.20 6.45 9.13
C ASN A 24 -1.19 5.41 8.01
N ILE A 25 -2.33 5.19 7.35
CA ILE A 25 -2.41 4.27 6.20
C ILE A 25 -1.55 4.80 5.06
N LYS A 26 -1.62 6.09 4.74
CA LYS A 26 -0.83 6.74 3.69
C LYS A 26 0.67 6.58 3.91
N LYS A 27 1.14 6.87 5.13
CA LYS A 27 2.55 6.69 5.50
C LYS A 27 2.98 5.23 5.34
N ASN A 28 2.19 4.28 5.84
CA ASN A 28 2.51 2.86 5.74
C ASN A 28 2.53 2.39 4.27
N ALA A 29 1.59 2.86 3.44
CA ALA A 29 1.56 2.54 2.01
C ALA A 29 2.82 3.06 1.30
N ALA A 30 3.23 4.29 1.58
CA ALA A 30 4.46 4.88 1.03
C ALA A 30 5.72 4.09 1.45
N ASP A 31 5.84 3.73 2.73
CA ASP A 31 6.95 2.92 3.24
C ASP A 31 6.97 1.53 2.59
N MET A 32 5.81 0.90 2.37
CA MET A 32 5.68 -0.39 1.69
C MET A 32 6.06 -0.28 0.21
N LYS A 33 5.62 0.79 -0.48
CA LYS A 33 5.94 1.05 -1.88
C LYS A 33 7.43 1.20 -2.09
N ALA A 34 8.10 2.05 -1.31
CA ALA A 34 9.54 2.28 -1.41
C ALA A 34 10.34 0.96 -1.25
N ARG A 35 9.92 0.10 -0.31
CA ARG A 35 10.53 -1.24 -0.14
C ARG A 35 10.26 -2.15 -1.32
N LEU A 36 9.08 -2.10 -1.93
CA LEU A 36 8.74 -2.91 -3.10
C LEU A 36 9.52 -2.46 -4.33
N GLU A 37 9.66 -1.16 -4.55
CA GLU A 37 10.45 -0.57 -5.62
C GLU A 37 11.93 -0.98 -5.48
N GLU A 38 12.51 -0.85 -4.27
CA GLU A 38 13.89 -1.33 -4.02
C GLU A 38 14.04 -2.84 -4.31
N ASN A 39 13.04 -3.64 -3.94
CA ASN A 39 13.05 -5.07 -4.21
C ASN A 39 12.95 -5.39 -5.71
N LEU A 40 12.09 -4.67 -6.44
CA LEU A 40 11.94 -4.83 -7.88
C LEU A 40 13.24 -4.50 -8.60
N ASP A 41 13.84 -3.35 -8.32
CA ASP A 41 15.10 -2.90 -8.92
C ASP A 41 16.22 -3.92 -8.69
N ARG A 42 16.35 -4.40 -7.45
CA ARG A 42 17.39 -5.38 -7.09
C ARG A 42 17.18 -6.76 -7.70
N LYS A 43 15.92 -7.19 -7.90
CA LYS A 43 15.59 -8.57 -8.29
C LYS A 43 15.31 -8.73 -9.78
N GLU A 44 14.90 -7.69 -10.48
CA GLU A 44 14.59 -7.75 -11.90
C GLU A 44 15.81 -8.13 -12.76
N SER A 45 16.99 -7.69 -12.34
CA SER A 45 18.26 -8.00 -13.02
C SER A 45 19.03 -9.17 -12.39
N ALA A 46 18.54 -9.75 -11.28
CA ALA A 46 19.25 -10.79 -10.56
C ALA A 46 19.02 -12.18 -11.16
N ALA A 47 20.11 -12.87 -11.50
CA ALA A 47 20.05 -14.26 -11.94
C ALA A 47 19.49 -15.15 -10.81
N GLY A 48 18.62 -16.10 -11.17
CA GLY A 48 18.09 -17.08 -10.23
C GLY A 48 16.83 -16.67 -9.47
N ILE A 49 16.27 -15.47 -9.72
CA ILE A 49 14.95 -15.12 -9.18
C ILE A 49 13.86 -15.82 -10.00
N PRO A 50 12.97 -16.62 -9.39
CA PRO A 50 11.88 -17.26 -10.11
C PRO A 50 10.90 -16.23 -10.68
N ALA A 51 10.42 -16.48 -11.90
CA ALA A 51 9.43 -15.62 -12.57
C ALA A 51 8.14 -15.45 -11.73
N THR A 52 7.73 -16.49 -11.00
CA THR A 52 6.60 -16.46 -10.07
C THR A 52 6.84 -15.48 -8.92
N GLY A 53 8.05 -15.43 -8.37
CA GLY A 53 8.44 -14.48 -7.34
C GLY A 53 8.39 -13.03 -7.83
N MET A 54 8.87 -12.78 -9.05
CA MET A 54 8.78 -11.46 -9.68
C MET A 54 7.33 -11.04 -9.96
N ALA A 55 6.48 -11.97 -10.40
CA ALA A 55 5.07 -11.70 -10.64
C ALA A 55 4.37 -11.25 -9.35
N VAL A 56 4.64 -11.91 -8.23
CA VAL A 56 4.10 -11.52 -6.91
C VAL A 56 4.57 -10.12 -6.50
N LEU A 57 5.85 -9.78 -6.69
CA LEU A 57 6.35 -8.42 -6.39
C LEU A 57 5.62 -7.34 -7.20
N ARG A 58 5.42 -7.57 -8.50
CA ARG A 58 4.68 -6.64 -9.37
C ARG A 58 3.20 -6.51 -8.96
N GLN A 59 2.56 -7.60 -8.57
CA GLN A 59 1.18 -7.59 -8.06
C GLN A 59 1.07 -6.81 -6.75
N GLN A 60 2.01 -7.00 -5.81
CA GLN A 60 2.04 -6.23 -4.57
C GLN A 60 2.24 -4.74 -4.84
N HIS A 61 3.12 -4.38 -5.77
CA HIS A 61 3.31 -2.99 -6.18
C HIS A 61 2.02 -2.37 -6.74
N ALA A 62 1.33 -3.07 -7.65
CA ALA A 62 0.06 -2.60 -8.21
C ALA A 62 -1.04 -2.45 -7.13
N LEU A 63 -1.10 -3.36 -6.16
CA LEU A 63 -2.02 -3.26 -5.03
C LEU A 63 -1.76 -1.99 -4.20
N ILE A 64 -0.49 -1.71 -3.88
CA ILE A 64 -0.14 -0.51 -3.10
C ILE A 64 -0.47 0.77 -3.87
N GLN A 65 -0.19 0.82 -5.18
CA GLN A 65 -0.60 1.97 -6.01
C GLN A 65 -2.12 2.19 -6.01
N THR A 66 -2.90 1.11 -6.02
CA THR A 66 -4.36 1.18 -5.95
C THR A 66 -4.82 1.73 -4.60
N ILE A 67 -4.15 1.33 -3.50
CA ILE A 67 -4.43 1.84 -2.16
C ILE A 67 -4.07 3.33 -2.05
N GLU A 68 -2.93 3.77 -2.60
CA GLU A 68 -2.55 5.20 -2.63
C GLU A 68 -3.59 6.04 -3.36
N ALA A 69 -4.03 5.60 -4.54
CA ALA A 69 -5.07 6.29 -5.32
C ALA A 69 -6.41 6.36 -4.57
N TRP A 70 -6.78 5.30 -3.84
CA TRP A 70 -7.97 5.32 -2.98
C TRP A 70 -7.84 6.36 -1.86
N ILE A 71 -6.70 6.43 -1.17
CA ILE A 71 -6.48 7.43 -0.10
C ILE A 71 -6.55 8.85 -0.65
N GLU A 72 -5.97 9.11 -1.82
CA GLU A 72 -6.06 10.39 -2.51
C GLU A 72 -7.53 10.75 -2.83
N SER A 73 -8.33 9.78 -3.27
CA SER A 73 -9.77 10.01 -3.51
C SER A 73 -10.56 10.40 -2.26
N MET A 74 -10.11 9.96 -1.08
CA MET A 74 -10.72 10.29 0.22
C MET A 74 -10.27 11.66 0.74
N SER A 75 -9.13 12.17 0.26
CA SER A 75 -8.55 13.44 0.70
C SER A 75 -9.14 14.66 -0.05
N CYS A 76 -10.06 14.44 -0.99
CA CYS A 76 -10.62 15.44 -1.90
C CYS A 76 -12.07 15.86 -1.58
N VAL A 77 -12.52 15.73 -0.33
CA VAL A 77 -13.85 16.21 0.13
C VAL A 77 -13.71 17.32 1.14
#